data_AF-A0A521LIQ5-F1
#
_entry.id   AF-A0A521LIQ5-F1
#
_cell.length_a   1.000
_cell.length_b   1.000
_cell.length_c   1.000
_cell.angle_alpha   90.00
_cell.angle_beta   90.00
_cell.angle_gamma   90.00
#
_symmetry.space_group_name_H-M   'P 1'
#
loop_
_entity.id
_entity.type
_entity.pdbx_description
1 polymer ?
#
loop_
_entity_poly.entity_id
_entity_poly.type
_entity_poly.pdbx_seq_one_letter_code
_entity_poly.pdbx_strand_id
1 'polypeptide(L)' 'MWERIANKAYELWEQRGRPEGQDMQNWLEAEAIVMEEIHEARE' A
#
# COMPACT_ATOMS: atom_id res chain seq x y z
N MET A 1 -7.41 5.98 7.34
CA MET A 1 -6.69 6.16 6.07
C MET A 1 -5.29 5.55 6.16
N TRP A 2 -4.44 6.01 7.08
CA TRP A 2 -3.11 5.44 7.35
C TRP A 2 -3.10 3.94 7.66
N GLU A 3 -4.10 3.44 8.38
CA GLU A 3 -4.22 2.01 8.71
C GLU A 3 -4.46 1.13 7.47
N ARG A 4 -5.23 1.64 6.48
CA ARG A 4 -5.43 0.94 5.20
C ARG A 4 -4.15 0.90 4.37
N ILE A 5 -3.42 2.02 4.36
CA ILE A 5 -2.12 2.13 3.68
C ILE A 5 -1.12 1.17 4.32
N ALA A 6 -1.04 1.12 5.65
CA ALA A 6 -0.15 0.22 6.37
C ALA A 6 -0.45 -1.26 6.07
N ASN A 7 -1.74 -1.65 6.09
CA ASN A 7 -2.15 -3.02 5.75
C ASN A 7 -1.79 -3.36 4.30
N LYS A 8 -2.08 -2.47 3.35
CA LYS A 8 -1.78 -2.69 1.93
C LYS A 8 -0.26 -2.74 1.67
N ALA A 9 0.51 -1.90 2.36
CA ALA A 9 1.98 -1.90 2.28
C ALA A 9 2.57 -3.21 2.83
N TYR A 10 2.01 -3.72 3.93
CA TYR A 10 2.40 -5.00 4.50
C TYR A 10 2.07 -6.17 3.55
N GLU A 11 0.88 -6.16 2.94
CA GLU A 11 0.51 -7.15 1.92
C GLU A 11 1.46 -7.12 0.71
N LEU A 12 1.79 -5.93 0.20
CA LEU A 12 2.75 -5.76 -0.90
C LEU A 12 4.14 -6.28 -0.51
N TRP A 13 4.61 -5.97 0.69
CA TRP A 13 5.89 -6.45 1.21
C TRP A 13 5.92 -7.97 1.36
N GLU A 14 4.85 -8.57 1.87
CA GLU A 14 4.74 -10.02 2.03
C GLU A 14 4.68 -10.74 0.67
N GLN A 15 3.88 -10.23 -0.29
CA GLN A 15 3.80 -10.77 -1.65
C GLN A 15 5.14 -10.72 -2.39
N ARG A 16 5.96 -9.69 -2.12
CA ARG A 16 7.29 -9.53 -2.71
C ARG A 16 8.36 -10.41 -2.07
N GLY A 17 8.00 -11.22 -1.06
CA GLY A 17 8.93 -12.09 -0.37
C GLY A 17 9.74 -11.38 0.72
N ARG A 18 9.17 -10.33 1.31
CA ARG A 18 9.74 -9.56 2.43
C ARG A 18 11.12 -8.95 2.12
N PRO A 19 11.26 -8.21 1.00
CA PRO A 19 12.52 -7.58 0.66
C PRO A 19 12.90 -6.52 1.71
N GLU A 20 14.12 -6.59 2.22
CA GLU A 20 14.67 -5.55 3.09
C GLU A 20 14.94 -4.26 2.31
N GLY A 21 14.67 -3.10 2.93
CA GLY A 21 14.98 -1.78 2.36
C GLY A 21 13.97 -1.24 1.34
N GLN A 22 12.86 -1.96 1.09
CA GLN A 22 11.77 -1.48 0.22
C GLN A 22 10.55 -0.96 0.99
N ASP A 23 10.64 -0.85 2.32
CA ASP A 23 9.50 -0.44 3.17
C ASP A 23 8.87 0.88 2.71
N MET A 24 9.71 1.85 2.36
CA MET A 24 9.27 3.16 1.88
C MET A 24 8.63 3.10 0.48
N GLN A 25 9.13 2.24 -0.41
CA GLN A 25 8.52 2.02 -1.73
C GLN A 25 7.15 1.33 -1.59
N ASN A 26 7.08 0.28 -0.77
CA ASN A 26 5.83 -0.43 -0.50
C ASN A 26 4.78 0.50 0.14
N TRP A 27 5.20 1.42 1.00
CA TRP A 27 4.32 2.42 1.59
C TRP A 27 3.76 3.42 0.57
N LEU A 28 4.61 3.98 -0.30
CA LEU A 28 4.17 4.92 -1.33
C LEU A 28 3.22 4.28 -2.35
N GLU A 29 3.51 3.03 -2.72
CA GLU A 29 2.66 2.27 -3.64
C GLU A 29 1.32 1.91 -3.00
N ALA A 30 1.33 1.48 -1.73
CA ALA A 30 0.12 1.27 -0.96
C ALA A 30 -0.73 2.55 -0.82
N GLU A 31 -0.09 3.69 -0.61
CA GLU A 31 -0.78 4.98 -0.54
C GLU A 31 -1.49 5.30 -1.86
N ALA A 32 -0.81 5.15 -2.99
CA ALA A 32 -1.39 5.38 -4.31
C ALA A 32 -2.60 4.47 -4.56
N ILE A 33 -2.48 3.17 -4.28
CA ILE A 33 -3.58 2.21 -4.48
C ILE A 33 -4.77 2.54 -3.58
N VAL A 34 -4.54 2.84 -2.30
CA VAL A 34 -5.63 3.17 -1.37
C VAL A 34 -6.33 4.48 -1.76
N MET A 35 -5.59 5.47 -2.27
CA MET A 35 -6.19 6.71 -2.78
C MET A 35 -7.01 6.48 -4.05
N GLU A 36 -6.53 5.62 -4.96
CA GLU A 36 -7.25 5.22 -6.17
C GLU A 36 -8.55 4.48 -5.83
N GLU A 37 -8.50 3.47 -4.94
CA GLU A 37 -9.69 2.74 -4.48
C GLU A 37 -10.73 3.68 -3.83
N ILE A 38 -10.30 4.72 -3.10
CA ILE A 38 -11.20 5.72 -2.51
C ILE A 38 -11.80 6.63 -3.58
N HIS A 39 -11.03 6.97 -4.62
CA HIS A 39 -11.51 7.77 -5.74
C HIS A 39 -12.56 7.02 -6.55
N GLU A 40 -12.28 5.77 -6.92
CA GLU A 40 -13.20 4.91 -7.67
C GLU A 40 -14.48 4.59 -6.88
N ALA A 41 -14.39 4.38 -5.56
CA ALA A 41 -15.57 4.14 -4.73
C ALA A 41 -16.51 5.35 -4.61
N ARG A 42 -16.11 6.52 -5.14
CA ARG A 42 -16.87 7.77 -5.06
C ARG A 42 -17.53 8.15 -6.39
N GLU A 43 -17.22 7.43 -7.47
CA GLU A 43 -17.85 7.51 -8.80
C GLU A 43 -18.95 6.45 -8.95
#